data_AF-A0A445G6X2-F1
#
_entry.id   AF-A0A445G6X2-F1
#
_cell.length_a   1.000
_cell.length_b   1.000
_cell.length_c   1.000
_cell.angle_alpha   90.00
_cell.angle_beta   90.00
_cell.angle_gamma   90.00
#
_symmetry.space_group_name_H-M   'P 1'
#
loop_
_entity.id
_entity.type
_entity.pdbx_description
1 polymer ?
#
loop_
_entity_poly.entity_id
_entity_poly.type
_entity_poly.pdbx_seq_one_letter_code
_entity_poly.pdbx_strand_id
1 'polypeptide(L)'
;MRSIFVLLLVLGLFKYAFAEEGFCSAPSESKSKPLYWKVDNPTLSPIHLQDLPGFTRSVYKSNHALVSPESHVYGPLPDWIDTSGAYLISPEMGSHFVMYLAKLKEKSKSGLPLPGVERFIFVLQGAVTLTNAAGVSQLLKVDSYAYFPPNFEHSIECDTPATIVVFERRYSPLPNHIPEPLVGSTDKQPLLETPGEIFELRKLIPTSLAYDFNIHIMDFQPGEFLNVKEVHYNQHGLLLLEGQGIYRLGDSW
;
A
#
# COMPACT_ATOMS: atom_id res chain seq x y z
N MET A 1 21.03 -83.03 -17.60
CA MET A 1 21.46 -81.81 -18.32
C MET A 1 21.19 -80.62 -17.42
N ARG A 2 22.24 -80.01 -16.88
CA ARG A 2 22.18 -78.84 -15.98
C ARG A 2 22.49 -77.60 -16.82
N SER A 3 21.53 -76.68 -16.96
CA SER A 3 21.78 -75.37 -17.59
C SER A 3 22.30 -74.40 -16.54
N ILE A 4 23.50 -73.87 -16.78
CA ILE A 4 24.12 -72.78 -16.04
C ILE A 4 23.63 -71.48 -16.70
N PHE A 5 22.95 -70.61 -15.94
CA PHE A 5 22.62 -69.25 -16.37
C PHE A 5 23.68 -68.31 -15.82
N VAL A 6 24.45 -67.67 -16.72
CA VAL A 6 25.41 -66.62 -16.36
C VAL A 6 24.66 -65.28 -16.38
N LEU A 7 24.55 -64.65 -15.22
CA LEU A 7 24.00 -63.31 -15.06
C LEU A 7 25.16 -62.30 -15.23
N LEU A 8 25.20 -61.59 -16.36
CA LEU A 8 26.11 -60.46 -16.57
C LEU A 8 25.51 -59.22 -15.90
N LEU A 9 26.11 -58.77 -14.79
CA LEU A 9 25.75 -57.53 -14.11
C LEU A 9 26.63 -56.40 -14.67
N VAL A 10 26.07 -55.58 -15.55
CA VAL A 10 26.71 -54.33 -16.00
C VAL A 10 26.49 -53.28 -14.91
N LEU A 11 27.54 -52.97 -14.14
CA LEU A 11 27.59 -51.85 -13.22
C LEU A 11 27.63 -50.54 -14.01
N GLY A 12 26.46 -50.01 -14.34
CA GLY A 12 26.32 -48.62 -14.78
C GLY A 12 26.55 -47.69 -13.58
N LEU A 13 27.56 -46.83 -13.67
CA LEU A 13 27.77 -45.72 -12.74
C LEU A 13 26.61 -44.72 -12.88
N PHE A 14 25.56 -44.89 -12.09
CA PHE A 14 24.58 -43.83 -11.84
C PHE A 14 25.26 -42.76 -10.99
N LYS A 15 25.66 -41.66 -11.63
CA LYS A 15 25.90 -40.41 -10.90
C LYS A 15 24.55 -39.95 -10.38
N TYR A 16 24.34 -40.07 -9.07
CA TYR A 16 23.29 -39.33 -8.38
C TYR A 16 23.60 -37.84 -8.53
N ALA A 17 22.87 -37.16 -9.41
CA ALA A 17 22.72 -35.72 -9.29
C ALA A 17 21.68 -35.51 -8.19
N PHE A 18 22.14 -35.07 -7.02
CA PHE A 18 21.24 -34.40 -6.08
C PHE A 18 20.78 -33.13 -6.79
N ALA A 19 19.54 -33.14 -7.28
CA ALA A 19 18.84 -31.89 -7.52
C ALA A 19 18.62 -31.29 -6.13
N GLU A 20 19.34 -30.24 -5.80
CA GLU A 20 18.87 -29.33 -4.77
C GLU A 20 17.51 -28.82 -5.26
N GLU A 21 16.43 -29.25 -4.59
CA GLU A 21 15.15 -28.55 -4.65
C GLU A 21 15.35 -27.17 -4.03
N GLY A 22 15.98 -26.29 -4.79
CA GLY A 22 16.04 -24.88 -4.49
C GLY A 22 14.64 -24.32 -4.63
N PHE A 23 13.92 -24.21 -3.51
CA PHE A 23 12.92 -23.17 -3.38
C PHE A 23 13.56 -21.89 -3.90
N CYS A 24 12.92 -21.22 -4.88
CA CYS A 24 13.39 -19.97 -5.44
C CYS A 24 13.68 -19.00 -4.29
N SER A 25 14.93 -18.94 -3.89
CA SER A 25 15.37 -18.09 -2.81
C SER A 25 15.50 -16.72 -3.43
N ALA A 26 14.64 -15.80 -3.00
CA ALA A 26 14.74 -14.41 -3.42
C ALA A 26 16.18 -13.93 -3.16
N PRO A 27 16.82 -13.21 -4.10
CA PRO A 27 18.15 -12.68 -3.88
C PRO A 27 18.16 -11.86 -2.59
N SER A 28 19.10 -12.13 -1.69
CA SER A 28 19.31 -11.29 -0.52
C SER A 28 19.85 -9.93 -1.00
N GLU A 29 19.01 -8.90 -0.96
CA GLU A 29 19.43 -7.55 -1.32
C GLU A 29 20.34 -6.99 -0.23
N SER A 30 21.66 -7.05 -0.48
CA SER A 30 22.72 -6.76 0.49
C SER A 30 23.07 -5.27 0.62
N LYS A 31 22.06 -4.39 0.66
CA LYS A 31 22.13 -3.02 1.21
C LYS A 31 20.76 -2.76 1.81
N SER A 32 20.67 -2.39 3.10
CA SER A 32 19.37 -2.17 3.76
C SER A 32 18.63 -1.03 3.04
N LYS A 33 17.74 -1.41 2.13
CA LYS A 33 16.88 -0.47 1.43
C LYS A 33 15.99 0.22 2.47
N PRO A 34 15.64 1.50 2.29
CA PRO A 34 14.67 2.16 3.15
C PRO A 34 13.36 1.37 3.23
N LEU A 35 12.64 1.53 4.34
CA LEU A 35 11.28 1.01 4.49
C LEU A 35 10.40 1.50 3.32
N TYR A 36 9.56 0.62 2.79
CA TYR A 36 8.68 0.89 1.63
C TYR A 36 9.37 1.28 0.32
N TRP A 37 10.69 1.08 0.19
CA TRP A 37 11.45 1.47 -1.00
C TRP A 37 10.86 0.95 -2.33
N LYS A 38 10.24 -0.23 -2.32
CA LYS A 38 9.63 -0.85 -3.51
C LYS A 38 8.35 -0.15 -3.99
N VAL A 39 7.73 0.71 -3.18
CA VAL A 39 6.58 1.52 -3.60
C VAL A 39 6.98 2.50 -4.70
N ASP A 40 8.11 3.19 -4.52
CA ASP A 40 8.67 4.11 -5.53
C ASP A 40 9.61 3.42 -6.52
N ASN A 41 10.16 2.25 -6.16
CA ASN A 41 11.12 1.50 -6.97
C ASN A 41 10.64 0.05 -7.18
N PRO A 42 9.51 -0.15 -7.88
CA PRO A 42 8.93 -1.47 -8.06
C PRO A 42 9.87 -2.38 -8.85
N THR A 43 9.90 -3.67 -8.52
CA THR A 43 10.73 -4.67 -9.20
C THR A 43 10.48 -4.71 -10.70
N LEU A 44 9.21 -4.62 -11.12
CA LEU A 44 8.84 -4.33 -12.50
C LEU A 44 8.46 -2.86 -12.58
N SER A 45 9.37 -2.05 -13.13
CA SER A 45 9.19 -0.60 -13.24
C SER A 45 8.78 -0.18 -14.66
N PRO A 46 8.23 1.04 -14.84
CA PRO A 46 7.81 1.52 -16.16
C PRO A 46 8.93 1.51 -17.21
N ILE A 47 10.20 1.75 -16.81
CA ILE A 47 11.33 1.74 -17.74
C ILE A 47 11.58 0.35 -18.35
N HIS A 48 11.23 -0.72 -17.64
CA HIS A 48 11.35 -2.09 -18.17
C HIS A 48 10.32 -2.40 -19.26
N LEU A 49 9.29 -1.57 -19.42
CA LEU A 49 8.18 -1.76 -20.37
C LEU A 49 8.27 -0.85 -21.60
N GLN A 50 9.33 -0.04 -21.72
CA GLN A 50 9.47 0.99 -22.77
C GLN A 50 9.38 0.42 -24.21
N ASP A 51 9.76 -0.84 -24.41
CA ASP A 51 9.80 -1.52 -25.70
C ASP A 51 8.56 -2.41 -25.95
N LEU A 52 7.52 -2.29 -25.12
CA LEU A 52 6.24 -3.00 -25.25
C LEU A 52 5.10 -1.99 -25.48
N PRO A 53 4.87 -1.52 -26.74
CA PRO A 53 3.90 -0.49 -27.03
C PRO A 53 2.49 -0.85 -26.54
N GLY A 54 1.91 -0.01 -25.69
CA GLY A 54 0.55 -0.16 -25.16
C GLY A 54 0.39 -1.24 -24.08
N PHE A 55 1.47 -1.90 -23.65
CA PHE A 55 1.39 -2.87 -22.57
C PHE A 55 1.17 -2.17 -21.22
N THR A 56 0.25 -2.71 -20.43
CA THR A 56 0.04 -2.32 -19.02
C THR A 56 -0.53 -3.50 -18.24
N ARG A 57 -0.20 -3.57 -16.96
CA ARG A 57 -0.84 -4.49 -15.99
C ARG A 57 -2.12 -3.90 -15.40
N SER A 58 -2.39 -2.63 -15.64
CA SER A 58 -3.56 -1.96 -15.09
C SER A 58 -4.84 -2.47 -15.71
N VAL A 59 -5.86 -2.63 -14.88
CA VAL A 59 -7.19 -3.12 -15.26
C VAL A 59 -8.22 -2.30 -14.50
N TYR A 60 -9.25 -1.82 -15.20
CA TYR A 60 -10.42 -1.20 -14.62
C TYR A 60 -11.67 -1.97 -15.02
N LYS A 61 -12.45 -2.44 -14.04
CA LYS A 61 -13.71 -3.18 -14.23
C LYS A 61 -14.83 -2.53 -13.40
N SER A 62 -16.05 -3.04 -13.57
CA SER A 62 -17.25 -2.51 -12.92
C SER A 62 -17.23 -2.56 -11.38
N ASN A 63 -16.48 -3.48 -10.78
CA ASN A 63 -16.48 -3.70 -9.33
C ASN A 63 -15.09 -3.74 -8.69
N HIS A 64 -14.02 -3.54 -9.47
CA HIS A 64 -12.65 -3.45 -8.96
C HIS A 64 -11.71 -2.84 -10.00
N ALA A 65 -10.54 -2.40 -9.53
CA ALA A 65 -9.44 -1.96 -10.37
C ALA A 65 -8.11 -2.48 -9.82
N LEU A 66 -7.16 -2.73 -10.71
CA LEU A 66 -5.74 -2.86 -10.42
C LEU A 66 -5.04 -1.68 -11.11
N VAL A 67 -4.45 -0.78 -10.34
CA VAL A 67 -3.70 0.37 -10.86
C VAL A 67 -2.22 0.11 -10.62
N SER A 68 -1.46 -0.04 -11.70
CA SER A 68 -0.03 -0.36 -11.68
C SER A 68 0.85 0.88 -11.96
N PRO A 69 2.12 0.89 -11.50
CA PRO A 69 2.99 2.07 -11.55
C PRO A 69 3.11 2.75 -12.92
N GLU A 70 3.13 1.97 -14.01
CA GLU A 70 3.26 2.48 -15.38
C GLU A 70 2.02 3.22 -15.89
N SER A 71 0.89 3.14 -15.17
CA SER A 71 -0.35 3.83 -15.51
C SER A 71 -0.66 5.01 -14.59
N HIS A 72 0.22 5.34 -13.63
CA HIS A 72 0.06 6.55 -12.82
C HIS A 72 0.19 7.81 -13.69
N VAL A 73 -0.81 8.69 -13.62
CA VAL A 73 -0.79 9.97 -14.32
C VAL A 73 -0.52 11.08 -13.32
N TYR A 74 0.69 11.60 -13.31
CA TYR A 74 1.09 12.70 -12.44
C TYR A 74 0.79 14.05 -13.09
N GLY A 75 0.10 14.92 -12.36
CA GLY A 75 -0.11 16.32 -12.71
C GLY A 75 0.08 17.23 -11.49
N PRO A 76 0.14 18.56 -11.66
CA PRO A 76 0.13 19.48 -10.52
C PRO A 76 -1.13 19.28 -9.68
N LEU A 77 -1.00 19.20 -8.35
CA LEU A 77 -2.16 19.16 -7.47
C LEU A 77 -2.72 20.58 -7.28
N PRO A 78 -4.01 20.81 -7.56
CA PRO A 78 -4.63 22.12 -7.32
C PRO A 78 -4.45 22.57 -5.87
N ASP A 79 -4.13 23.85 -5.67
CA ASP A 79 -3.86 24.49 -4.37
C ASP A 79 -2.63 23.98 -3.59
N TRP A 80 -1.91 22.99 -4.11
CA TRP A 80 -0.61 22.58 -3.59
C TRP A 80 0.52 23.31 -4.31
N ILE A 81 1.57 23.66 -3.58
CA ILE A 81 2.79 24.27 -4.11
C ILE A 81 3.83 23.18 -4.36
N ASP A 82 4.46 23.19 -5.53
CA ASP A 82 5.57 22.29 -5.91
C ASP A 82 5.30 20.80 -5.64
N THR A 83 4.06 20.37 -5.85
CA THR A 83 3.62 18.99 -5.63
C THR A 83 2.96 18.44 -6.89
N SER A 84 3.30 17.20 -7.25
CA SER A 84 2.64 16.47 -8.33
C SER A 84 1.85 15.29 -7.75
N GLY A 85 0.59 15.15 -8.15
CA GLY A 85 -0.30 14.09 -7.67
C GLY A 85 -0.77 13.17 -8.78
N ALA A 86 -0.99 11.90 -8.42
CA ALA A 86 -1.64 10.91 -9.27
C ALA A 86 -2.84 10.33 -8.52
N TYR A 87 -4.04 10.66 -8.98
CA TYR A 87 -5.27 10.07 -8.47
C TYR A 87 -5.38 8.61 -8.92
N LEU A 88 -5.54 7.71 -7.96
CA LEU A 88 -5.64 6.26 -8.17
C LEU A 88 -7.10 5.80 -8.09
N ILE A 89 -7.86 6.37 -7.16
CA ILE A 89 -9.28 6.08 -6.94
C ILE A 89 -10.02 7.39 -6.77
N SER A 90 -11.20 7.49 -7.38
CA SER A 90 -12.11 8.62 -7.22
C SER A 90 -13.58 8.18 -7.25
N PRO A 91 -14.53 9.06 -6.89
CA PRO A 91 -15.96 8.75 -6.92
C PRO A 91 -16.52 8.37 -8.30
N GLU A 92 -15.86 8.75 -9.39
CA GLU A 92 -16.19 8.32 -10.76
C GLU A 92 -16.07 6.79 -10.94
N MET A 93 -15.33 6.12 -10.06
CA MET A 93 -15.22 4.66 -9.99
C MET A 93 -16.30 4.01 -9.08
N GLY A 94 -17.23 4.80 -8.53
CA GLY A 94 -18.27 4.34 -7.60
C GLY A 94 -17.88 4.33 -6.11
N SER A 95 -16.71 4.85 -5.78
CA SER A 95 -16.26 5.02 -4.39
C SER A 95 -16.86 6.28 -3.74
N HIS A 96 -16.82 6.37 -2.41
CA HIS A 96 -17.14 7.61 -1.68
C HIS A 96 -15.90 8.34 -1.15
N PHE A 97 -14.72 8.00 -1.64
CA PHE A 97 -13.43 8.57 -1.23
C PHE A 97 -12.54 8.81 -2.45
N VAL A 98 -11.49 9.60 -2.28
CA VAL A 98 -10.36 9.66 -3.22
C VAL A 98 -9.13 9.04 -2.58
N MET A 99 -8.31 8.38 -3.40
CA MET A 99 -6.98 7.90 -3.02
C MET A 99 -6.00 8.41 -4.06
N TYR A 100 -4.94 9.09 -3.63
CA TYR A 100 -3.92 9.59 -4.55
C TYR A 100 -2.53 9.54 -3.94
N LEU A 101 -1.53 9.41 -4.80
CA LEU A 101 -0.13 9.59 -4.43
C LEU A 101 0.24 11.06 -4.64
N ALA A 102 0.91 11.67 -3.68
CA ALA A 102 1.46 13.00 -3.80
C ALA A 102 2.99 12.95 -3.69
N LYS A 103 3.66 13.47 -4.72
CA LYS A 103 5.11 13.65 -4.80
C LYS A 103 5.44 15.10 -4.51
N LEU A 104 5.91 15.34 -3.30
CA LEU A 104 6.26 16.63 -2.75
C LEU A 104 7.72 16.93 -3.10
N LYS A 105 7.99 18.07 -3.76
CA LYS A 105 9.36 18.55 -3.96
C LYS A 105 9.82 19.37 -2.75
N GLU A 106 11.11 19.73 -2.75
CA GLU A 106 11.68 20.63 -1.75
C GLU A 106 10.85 21.92 -1.63
N LYS A 107 10.53 22.32 -0.39
CA LYS A 107 9.74 23.51 -0.05
C LYS A 107 8.30 23.47 -0.57
N SER A 108 7.77 22.28 -0.86
CA SER A 108 6.37 22.11 -1.18
C SER A 108 5.47 22.44 0.01
N LYS A 109 4.21 22.75 -0.29
CA LYS A 109 3.17 23.04 0.71
C LYS A 109 1.82 22.55 0.23
N SER A 110 1.07 21.88 1.09
CA SER A 110 -0.26 21.37 0.77
C SER A 110 -1.34 22.45 0.74
N GLY A 111 -2.30 22.29 -0.16
CA GLY A 111 -3.59 22.97 -0.06
C GLY A 111 -4.52 22.32 0.96
N LEU A 112 -5.44 23.10 1.55
CA LEU A 112 -6.51 22.56 2.38
C LEU A 112 -7.50 21.74 1.54
N PRO A 113 -8.09 20.66 2.09
CA PRO A 113 -9.16 19.96 1.41
C PRO A 113 -10.43 20.83 1.33
N LEU A 114 -11.38 20.44 0.48
CA LEU A 114 -12.67 21.14 0.36
C LEU A 114 -13.47 21.14 1.69
N PRO A 115 -14.40 22.08 1.89
CA PRO A 115 -15.23 22.10 3.10
C PRO A 115 -16.00 20.80 3.34
N GLY A 116 -15.97 20.30 4.58
CA GLY A 116 -16.60 19.06 5.00
C GLY A 116 -15.86 17.78 4.58
N VAL A 117 -14.66 17.91 4.00
CA VAL A 117 -13.80 16.78 3.63
C VAL A 117 -12.79 16.52 4.73
N GLU A 118 -12.75 15.28 5.20
CA GLU A 118 -11.70 14.78 6.08
C GLU A 118 -10.55 14.21 5.25
N ARG A 119 -9.32 14.26 5.80
CA ARG A 119 -8.10 13.85 5.11
C ARG A 119 -7.28 12.93 6.00
N PHE A 120 -6.77 11.86 5.43
CA PHE A 120 -5.74 11.01 6.01
C PHE A 120 -4.50 11.02 5.12
N ILE A 121 -3.31 11.13 5.70
CA ILE A 121 -2.03 11.01 5.00
C ILE A 121 -1.18 9.91 5.63
N PHE A 122 -0.37 9.26 4.81
CA PHE A 122 0.65 8.30 5.26
C PHE A 122 1.95 8.54 4.50
N VAL A 123 3.07 8.61 5.23
CA VAL A 123 4.39 8.91 4.65
C VAL A 123 5.04 7.64 4.13
N LEU A 124 5.21 7.58 2.81
CA LEU A 124 5.83 6.44 2.11
C LEU A 124 7.34 6.62 1.95
N GLN A 125 7.79 7.86 1.72
CA GLN A 125 9.19 8.18 1.49
C GLN A 125 9.49 9.59 2.00
N GLY A 126 10.72 9.79 2.51
CA GLY A 126 11.17 11.08 3.03
C GLY A 126 10.55 11.42 4.39
N ALA A 127 10.30 12.70 4.61
CA ALA A 127 9.64 13.21 5.80
C ALA A 127 8.86 14.49 5.45
N VAL A 128 7.76 14.72 6.16
CA VAL A 128 6.93 15.92 6.03
C VAL A 128 6.72 16.54 7.41
N THR A 129 6.65 17.87 7.45
CA THR A 129 6.31 18.62 8.66
C THR A 129 4.83 18.99 8.57
N LEU A 130 4.06 18.52 9.54
CA LEU A 130 2.67 18.92 9.75
C LEU A 130 2.63 20.14 10.66
N THR A 131 1.88 21.16 10.30
CA THR A 131 1.56 22.30 11.18
C THR A 131 0.04 22.45 11.29
N ASN A 132 -0.50 22.52 12.50
CA ASN A 132 -1.93 22.72 12.74
C ASN A 132 -2.30 24.20 12.89
N ALA A 133 -3.60 24.50 12.99
CA ALA A 133 -4.13 25.85 13.19
C ALA A 133 -3.56 26.60 14.41
N ALA A 134 -3.13 25.87 15.46
CA ALA A 134 -2.52 26.45 16.64
C ALA A 134 -1.02 26.76 16.47
N GLY A 135 -0.46 26.51 15.28
CA GLY A 135 0.96 26.70 14.98
C GLY A 135 1.88 25.62 15.56
N VAL A 136 1.32 24.51 16.05
CA VAL A 136 2.12 23.38 16.55
C VAL A 136 2.56 22.54 15.37
N SER A 137 3.89 22.40 15.22
CA SER A 137 4.51 21.62 14.16
C SER A 137 5.01 20.26 14.67
N GLN A 138 4.86 19.22 13.85
CA GLN A 138 5.33 17.86 14.11
C GLN A 138 5.96 17.27 12.84
N LEU A 139 7.12 16.63 12.99
CA LEU A 139 7.80 15.94 11.89
C LEU A 139 7.30 14.51 11.78
N LEU A 140 6.76 14.15 10.63
CA LEU A 140 6.30 12.82 10.27
C LEU A 140 7.34 12.19 9.33
N LYS A 141 7.88 11.04 9.74
CA LYS A 141 8.84 10.26 8.92
C LYS A 141 8.09 9.15 8.20
N VAL A 142 8.79 8.41 7.34
CA VAL A 142 8.27 7.15 6.77
C VAL A 142 7.59 6.31 7.86
N ASP A 143 6.43 5.74 7.54
CA ASP A 143 5.56 4.96 8.44
C ASP A 143 4.75 5.78 9.47
N SER A 144 4.92 7.11 9.46
CA SER A 144 4.04 8.02 10.20
C SER A 144 2.81 8.41 9.37
N TYR A 145 1.74 8.76 10.07
CA TYR A 145 0.47 9.17 9.47
C TYR A 145 -0.19 10.30 10.27
N ALA A 146 -1.12 10.99 9.61
CA ALA A 146 -2.01 11.93 10.27
C ALA A 146 -3.42 11.86 9.71
N TYR A 147 -4.40 12.10 10.57
CA TYR A 147 -5.81 12.27 10.23
C TYR A 147 -6.26 13.68 10.62
N PHE A 148 -7.01 14.31 9.72
CA PHE A 148 -7.60 15.62 9.87
C PHE A 148 -9.11 15.51 9.78
N PRO A 149 -9.85 15.89 10.85
CA PRO A 149 -11.29 16.03 10.82
C PRO A 149 -11.75 16.96 9.69
N PRO A 150 -13.03 16.88 9.26
CA PRO A 150 -13.57 17.83 8.29
C PRO A 150 -13.38 19.27 8.79
N ASN A 151 -13.01 20.16 7.87
CA ASN A 151 -12.79 21.60 8.14
C ASN A 151 -11.63 21.91 9.11
N PHE A 152 -10.77 20.95 9.43
CA PHE A 152 -9.60 21.19 10.27
C PHE A 152 -8.48 21.88 9.50
N GLU A 153 -8.08 23.08 9.92
CA GLU A 153 -6.97 23.82 9.30
C GLU A 153 -5.61 23.18 9.63
N HIS A 154 -4.86 22.85 8.57
CA HIS A 154 -3.54 22.25 8.65
C HIS A 154 -2.68 22.60 7.42
N SER A 155 -1.36 22.43 7.54
CA SER A 155 -0.39 22.57 6.45
C SER A 155 0.59 21.39 6.50
N ILE A 156 0.84 20.75 5.36
CA ILE A 156 1.86 19.73 5.17
C ILE A 156 2.94 20.35 4.30
N GLU A 157 4.15 20.43 4.84
CA GLU A 157 5.31 21.03 4.18
C GLU A 157 6.47 20.04 4.18
N CYS A 158 7.42 20.16 3.27
CA CYS A 158 8.63 19.36 3.33
C CYS A 158 9.88 20.14 2.91
N ASP A 159 10.94 19.98 3.69
CA ASP A 159 12.26 20.57 3.40
C ASP A 159 13.10 19.69 2.46
N THR A 160 12.68 18.45 2.25
CA THR A 160 13.30 17.48 1.34
C THR A 160 12.22 16.72 0.59
N PRO A 161 12.49 16.19 -0.61
CA PRO A 161 11.48 15.46 -1.37
C PRO A 161 10.85 14.32 -0.55
N ALA A 162 9.54 14.19 -0.65
CA ALA A 162 8.76 13.19 0.05
C ALA A 162 7.66 12.61 -0.85
N THR A 163 7.29 11.37 -0.60
CA THR A 163 6.11 10.73 -1.18
C THR A 163 5.14 10.39 -0.07
N ILE A 164 3.88 10.82 -0.23
CA ILE A 164 2.78 10.44 0.67
C ILE A 164 1.63 9.81 -0.13
N VAL A 165 0.90 8.90 0.50
CA VAL A 165 -0.43 8.51 0.02
C VAL A 165 -1.47 9.27 0.84
N VAL A 166 -2.48 9.78 0.14
CA VAL A 166 -3.55 10.58 0.73
C VAL A 166 -4.89 9.93 0.44
N PHE A 167 -5.72 9.87 1.47
CA PHE A 167 -7.14 9.55 1.37
C PHE A 167 -7.95 10.77 1.77
N GLU A 168 -8.96 11.11 0.99
CA GLU A 168 -9.93 12.13 1.39
C GLU A 168 -11.34 11.64 1.15
N ARG A 169 -12.25 12.06 2.03
CA ARG A 169 -13.66 11.66 1.99
C ARG A 169 -14.54 12.79 2.50
N ARG A 170 -15.75 12.92 1.96
CA ARG A 170 -16.76 13.79 2.58
C ARG A 170 -17.25 13.11 3.85
N TYR A 171 -16.97 13.72 5.00
CA TYR A 171 -17.33 13.17 6.30
C TYR A 171 -18.84 13.01 6.43
N SER A 172 -19.27 11.85 6.95
CA SER A 172 -20.66 11.56 7.27
C SER A 172 -20.92 11.87 8.75
N PRO A 173 -21.52 13.03 9.09
CA PRO A 173 -21.66 13.43 10.48
C PRO A 173 -22.67 12.58 11.23
N LEU A 174 -22.28 12.12 12.42
CA LEU A 174 -23.16 11.49 13.39
C LEU A 174 -23.33 12.43 14.60
N PRO A 175 -24.58 12.76 15.04
CA PRO A 175 -24.79 13.67 16.17
C PRO A 175 -24.02 13.26 17.43
N ASN A 176 -23.41 14.23 18.10
CA ASN A 176 -22.58 14.07 19.30
C ASN A 176 -21.30 13.22 19.11
N HIS A 177 -20.92 12.90 17.87
CA HIS A 177 -19.70 12.18 17.56
C HIS A 177 -18.83 13.04 16.64
N ILE A 178 -17.74 13.57 17.20
CA ILE A 178 -16.83 14.51 16.53
C ILE A 178 -15.45 13.85 16.51
N PRO A 179 -14.87 13.61 15.33
CA PRO A 179 -13.53 13.05 15.25
C PRO A 179 -12.50 14.13 15.61
N GLU A 180 -11.41 13.71 16.24
CA GLU A 180 -10.31 14.58 16.64
C GLU A 180 -9.10 14.41 15.71
N PRO A 181 -8.26 15.46 15.53
CA PRO A 181 -7.01 15.32 14.80
C PRO A 181 -6.11 14.30 15.47
N LEU A 182 -5.46 13.46 14.66
CA LEU A 182 -4.63 12.36 15.12
C LEU A 182 -3.33 12.36 14.35
N VAL A 183 -2.23 12.11 15.05
CA VAL A 183 -0.92 11.83 14.46
C VAL A 183 -0.38 10.57 15.11
N GLY A 184 0.18 9.68 14.31
CA GLY A 184 0.68 8.39 14.79
C GLY A 184 1.73 7.79 13.88
N SER A 185 2.18 6.60 14.27
CA SER A 185 3.11 5.76 13.51
C SER A 185 2.65 4.31 13.64
N THR A 186 2.80 3.52 12.58
CA THR A 186 2.29 2.13 12.54
C THR A 186 2.93 1.27 13.62
N ASP A 187 4.24 1.41 13.84
CA ASP A 187 5.00 0.70 14.87
C ASP A 187 4.51 0.95 16.31
N LYS A 188 3.72 2.01 16.52
CA LYS A 188 3.10 2.34 17.82
C LYS A 188 1.68 1.80 17.97
N GLN A 189 1.08 1.27 16.90
CA GLN A 189 -0.26 0.69 16.98
C GLN A 189 -0.20 -0.74 17.53
N PRO A 190 -1.12 -1.12 18.43
CA PRO A 190 -1.17 -2.47 18.94
C PRO A 190 -1.55 -3.45 17.84
N LEU A 191 -0.99 -4.65 17.91
CA LEU A 191 -1.52 -5.80 17.20
C LEU A 191 -2.89 -6.16 17.75
N LEU A 192 -3.84 -6.35 16.85
CA LEU A 192 -5.21 -6.75 17.19
C LEU A 192 -5.38 -8.25 16.96
N GLU A 193 -6.28 -8.85 17.74
CA GLU A 193 -6.72 -10.21 17.51
C GLU A 193 -7.47 -10.31 16.17
N THR A 194 -7.20 -11.37 15.42
CA THR A 194 -7.79 -11.66 14.11
C THR A 194 -8.46 -13.04 14.14
N PRO A 195 -9.63 -13.20 14.81
CA PRO A 195 -10.25 -14.51 15.00
C PRO A 195 -10.55 -15.20 13.67
N GLY A 196 -9.99 -16.40 13.49
CA GLY A 196 -10.16 -17.20 12.27
C GLY A 196 -9.20 -16.86 11.13
N GLU A 197 -8.30 -15.90 11.34
CA GLU A 197 -7.31 -15.46 10.37
C GLU A 197 -5.90 -15.56 10.98
N ILE A 198 -4.87 -15.45 10.13
CA ILE A 198 -3.47 -15.61 10.54
C ILE A 198 -2.62 -14.35 10.34
N PHE A 199 -3.14 -13.36 9.60
CA PHE A 199 -2.44 -12.09 9.38
C PHE A 199 -2.36 -11.27 10.67
N GLU A 200 -1.31 -10.46 10.75
CA GLU A 200 -1.19 -9.40 11.76
C GLU A 200 -2.02 -8.20 11.33
N LEU A 201 -2.80 -7.63 12.27
CA LEU A 201 -3.64 -6.46 12.00
C LEU A 201 -3.32 -5.31 12.93
N ARG A 202 -3.13 -4.12 12.35
CA ARG A 202 -3.13 -2.83 13.07
C ARG A 202 -4.20 -1.92 12.47
N LYS A 203 -4.86 -1.14 13.32
CA LYS A 203 -5.77 -0.06 12.90
C LYS A 203 -5.13 1.28 13.25
N LEU A 204 -5.12 2.21 12.30
CA LEU A 204 -4.44 3.50 12.46
C LEU A 204 -5.37 4.59 12.99
N ILE A 205 -6.69 4.41 12.87
CA ILE A 205 -7.70 5.36 13.37
C ILE A 205 -8.49 4.69 14.51
N PRO A 206 -8.92 5.42 15.56
CA PRO A 206 -9.78 4.86 16.60
C PRO A 206 -11.06 4.23 16.05
N THR A 207 -11.59 3.23 16.75
CA THR A 207 -12.81 2.50 16.35
C THR A 207 -14.09 3.11 16.95
N SER A 208 -14.04 4.34 17.45
CA SER A 208 -15.21 5.03 17.97
C SER A 208 -16.15 5.43 16.83
N LEU A 209 -17.42 5.65 17.15
CA LEU A 209 -18.46 6.03 16.18
C LEU A 209 -18.27 7.43 15.56
N ALA A 210 -17.24 8.17 15.98
CA ALA A 210 -16.88 9.46 15.42
C ALA A 210 -16.12 9.35 14.09
N TYR A 211 -15.57 8.18 13.77
CA TYR A 211 -14.82 7.94 12.55
C TYR A 211 -15.64 7.05 11.62
N ASP A 212 -15.87 7.50 10.38
CA ASP A 212 -16.73 6.82 9.41
C ASP A 212 -15.96 5.96 8.39
N PHE A 213 -14.63 5.85 8.58
CA PHE A 213 -13.72 4.92 7.93
C PHE A 213 -12.54 4.56 8.86
N ASN A 214 -11.69 3.63 8.43
CA ASN A 214 -10.45 3.30 9.11
C ASN A 214 -9.35 2.95 8.10
N ILE A 215 -8.08 3.02 8.52
CA ILE A 215 -6.94 2.56 7.74
C ILE A 215 -6.30 1.39 8.47
N HIS A 216 -6.15 0.27 7.78
CA HIS A 216 -5.59 -0.94 8.33
C HIS A 216 -4.22 -1.21 7.71
N ILE A 217 -3.30 -1.73 8.52
CA ILE A 217 -2.06 -2.36 8.07
C ILE A 217 -2.19 -3.85 8.35
N MET A 218 -2.02 -4.65 7.30
CA MET A 218 -2.16 -6.10 7.35
C MET A 218 -0.87 -6.74 6.84
N ASP A 219 -0.21 -7.50 7.71
CA ASP A 219 1.03 -8.21 7.38
C ASP A 219 0.75 -9.71 7.25
N PHE A 220 1.27 -10.29 6.17
CA PHE A 220 1.16 -11.71 5.86
C PHE A 220 2.57 -12.28 5.68
N GLN A 221 2.87 -13.38 6.36
CA GLN A 221 4.10 -14.13 6.08
C GLN A 221 4.00 -14.85 4.73
N PRO A 222 5.13 -15.18 4.09
CA PRO A 222 5.12 -15.92 2.83
C PRO A 222 4.32 -17.23 2.93
N GLY A 223 3.28 -17.36 2.10
CA GLY A 223 2.39 -18.52 2.06
C GLY A 223 1.09 -18.34 2.86
N GLU A 224 0.96 -17.28 3.66
CA GLU A 224 -0.28 -16.94 4.35
C GLU A 224 -1.30 -16.31 3.39
N PHE A 225 -2.58 -16.47 3.71
CA PHE A 225 -3.69 -15.98 2.92
C PHE A 225 -4.93 -15.78 3.79
N LEU A 226 -5.92 -15.04 3.28
CA LEU A 226 -7.22 -14.90 3.93
C LEU A 226 -8.00 -16.23 3.90
N ASN A 227 -8.40 -16.72 5.07
CA ASN A 227 -9.23 -17.91 5.16
C ASN A 227 -10.64 -17.62 4.62
N VAL A 228 -11.21 -16.49 5.03
CA VAL A 228 -12.50 -16.02 4.54
C VAL A 228 -12.41 -15.42 3.13
N LYS A 229 -13.38 -15.73 2.28
CA LYS A 229 -13.54 -15.12 0.95
C LYS A 229 -14.52 -13.98 1.12
N GLU A 230 -14.01 -12.81 1.51
CA GLU A 230 -14.84 -11.69 1.95
C GLU A 230 -15.86 -11.27 0.88
N VAL A 231 -17.11 -11.13 1.32
CA VAL A 231 -18.19 -10.51 0.54
C VAL A 231 -18.96 -9.62 1.52
N HIS A 232 -18.75 -8.31 1.42
CA HIS A 232 -19.32 -7.33 2.33
C HIS A 232 -19.59 -6.01 1.61
N TYR A 233 -20.40 -5.14 2.21
CA TYR A 233 -20.75 -3.84 1.63
C TYR A 233 -19.63 -2.79 1.71
N ASN A 234 -18.60 -3.02 2.54
CA ASN A 234 -17.47 -2.09 2.67
C ASN A 234 -16.72 -1.94 1.34
N GLN A 235 -16.20 -0.74 1.09
CA GLN A 235 -15.35 -0.42 -0.05
C GLN A 235 -13.90 -0.33 0.42
N HIS A 236 -12.96 -0.69 -0.46
CA HIS A 236 -11.52 -0.69 -0.14
C HIS A 236 -10.73 0.09 -1.19
N GLY A 237 -9.67 0.76 -0.72
CA GLY A 237 -8.57 1.26 -1.55
C GLY A 237 -7.27 0.91 -0.84
N LEU A 238 -6.45 0.06 -1.45
CA LEU A 238 -5.24 -0.46 -0.82
C LEU A 238 -4.00 -0.13 -1.63
N LEU A 239 -2.88 0.06 -0.94
CA LEU A 239 -1.55 0.18 -1.52
C LEU A 239 -0.68 -0.95 -0.96
N LEU A 240 -0.07 -1.74 -1.84
CA LEU A 240 0.88 -2.78 -1.42
C LEU A 240 2.22 -2.12 -1.05
N LEU A 241 2.47 -1.98 0.26
CA LEU A 241 3.67 -1.32 0.78
C LEU A 241 4.94 -2.18 0.63
N GLU A 242 4.82 -3.47 0.91
CA GLU A 242 5.91 -4.43 0.90
C GLU A 242 5.48 -5.78 0.33
N GLY A 243 6.48 -6.57 -0.07
CA GLY A 243 6.24 -7.93 -0.56
C GLY A 243 5.56 -7.99 -1.92
N GLN A 244 4.86 -9.10 -2.13
CA GLN A 244 4.18 -9.47 -3.37
C GLN A 244 3.21 -10.61 -3.07
N GLY A 245 2.19 -10.78 -3.90
CA GLY A 245 1.20 -11.82 -3.72
C GLY A 245 0.26 -11.92 -4.91
N ILE A 246 -0.75 -12.78 -4.77
CA ILE A 246 -1.85 -12.95 -5.73
C ILE A 246 -3.12 -12.44 -5.07
N TYR A 247 -3.80 -11.50 -5.72
CA TYR A 247 -5.03 -10.90 -5.18
C TYR A 247 -6.21 -11.27 -6.06
N ARG A 248 -7.16 -12.03 -5.51
CA ARG A 248 -8.37 -12.41 -6.24
C ARG A 248 -9.42 -11.30 -6.15
N LEU A 249 -9.95 -10.87 -7.30
CA LEU A 249 -11.05 -9.91 -7.38
C LEU A 249 -12.16 -10.47 -8.28
N GLY A 250 -13.27 -10.88 -7.66
CA GLY A 250 -14.33 -11.64 -8.35
C GLY A 250 -13.79 -12.96 -8.89
N ASP A 251 -13.82 -13.12 -10.21
CA ASP A 251 -13.27 -14.31 -10.90
C ASP A 251 -11.90 -14.07 -11.54
N SER A 252 -11.23 -12.97 -11.19
CA SER A 252 -9.87 -12.63 -11.67
C SER A 252 -8.83 -12.90 -10.58
N TRP A 253 -7.66 -13.40 -10.98
CA TRP A 253 -6.51 -13.72 -10.13
C TRP A 253 -5.23 -13.08 -10.69
#